data_AF-A0A3A5VDB9-F1
#
_entry.id   AF-A0A3A5VDB9-F1
#
_cell.length_a   1.000
_cell.length_b   1.000
_cell.length_c   1.000
_cell.angle_alpha   90.00
_cell.angle_beta   90.00
_cell.angle_gamma   90.00
#
_symmetry.space_group_name_H-M   'P 1'
#
loop_
_entity.id
_entity.type
_entity.pdbx_description
1 polymer ?
#
loop_
_entity_poly.entity_id
_entity_poly.type
_entity_poly.pdbx_seq_one_letter_code
_entity_poly.pdbx_strand_id
1 'polypeptide(L)'
;MEKYFRIAAGIIGAILLIISLVGMNNELVESDNVDAMLPPCTVDDGMPWPGDEEVTCYWGMSVETVEIPAEAIAADVTVDISWAKDGVWIGIAEADQISNCELDQSGEYYRCAKNSVTLIEGGESSNGEIQWTPEPGEYRFVAGGDDSQSLQQFSVDWGYEATLKSGITTPLLLIGIGLLSYSIFRGTLF
;
A
#
# COMPACT_ATOMS: atom_id res chain seq x y z
N MET A 1 46.46 11.55 -14.02
CA MET A 1 45.33 10.67 -13.64
C MET A 1 44.73 11.02 -12.28
N GLU A 2 45.53 11.22 -11.23
CA GLU A 2 45.05 11.46 -9.85
C GLU A 2 44.13 12.70 -9.68
N LYS A 3 44.38 13.79 -10.43
CA LYS A 3 43.48 14.98 -10.44
C LYS A 3 42.06 14.67 -10.92
N TYR A 4 41.92 13.88 -11.99
CA TYR A 4 40.60 13.52 -12.53
C TYR A 4 39.83 12.62 -11.57
N PHE A 5 40.52 11.69 -10.91
CA PHE A 5 39.92 10.82 -9.91
C PHE A 5 39.38 11.61 -8.70
N ARG A 6 40.09 12.65 -8.26
CA ARG A 6 39.67 13.51 -7.16
C ARG A 6 38.48 14.41 -7.50
N ILE A 7 38.45 14.96 -8.72
CA ILE A 7 37.32 15.75 -9.21
C ILE A 7 36.08 14.84 -9.32
N ALA A 8 36.23 13.64 -9.90
CA ALA A 8 35.15 12.67 -9.98
C ALA A 8 34.63 12.27 -8.59
N ALA A 9 35.52 11.96 -7.64
CA ALA A 9 35.14 11.66 -6.26
C ALA A 9 34.40 12.82 -5.58
N GLY A 10 34.82 14.06 -5.83
CA GLY A 10 34.15 15.25 -5.29
C GLY A 10 32.74 15.44 -5.86
N ILE A 11 32.57 15.25 -7.17
CA ILE A 11 31.26 15.34 -7.83
C ILE A 11 30.33 14.23 -7.31
N ILE A 12 30.80 12.99 -7.24
CA ILE A 12 30.00 11.87 -6.73
C ILE A 12 29.64 12.10 -5.27
N GLY A 13 30.60 12.52 -4.43
CA GLY A 13 30.34 12.84 -3.03
C GLY A 13 29.30 13.93 -2.85
N ALA A 14 29.37 15.01 -3.65
CA ALA A 14 28.37 16.07 -3.64
C ALA A 14 26.97 15.57 -4.04
N ILE A 15 26.89 14.76 -5.11
CA ILE A 15 25.61 14.20 -5.58
C ILE A 15 25.00 13.31 -4.49
N LEU A 16 25.79 12.43 -3.88
CA LEU A 16 25.32 11.56 -2.80
C LEU A 16 24.78 12.35 -1.61
N LEU A 17 25.48 13.42 -1.19
CA LEU A 17 24.98 14.28 -0.13
C LEU A 17 23.68 14.97 -0.48
N ILE A 18 23.56 15.49 -1.70
CA ILE A 18 22.34 16.16 -2.15
C ILE A 18 21.18 15.17 -2.13
N ILE A 19 21.36 13.96 -2.70
CA ILE A 19 20.32 12.93 -2.73
C ILE A 19 19.93 12.50 -1.31
N SER A 20 20.89 12.26 -0.42
CA SER A 20 20.60 11.88 0.97
C SER A 20 19.85 12.99 1.72
N LEU A 21 20.24 14.25 1.55
CA LEU A 21 19.55 15.37 2.19
C LEU A 21 18.13 15.56 1.63
N VAL A 22 17.97 15.45 0.31
CA VAL A 22 16.65 15.58 -0.33
C VAL A 22 15.75 14.41 0.07
N GLY A 23 16.21 13.17 -0.02
CA GLY A 23 15.40 11.99 0.29
C GLY A 23 15.01 11.82 1.76
N MET A 24 15.72 12.48 2.67
CA MET A 24 15.45 12.42 4.11
C MET A 24 14.53 13.55 4.60
N ASN A 25 14.51 14.68 3.89
CA ASN A 25 13.72 15.86 4.28
C ASN A 25 12.50 16.10 3.38
N ASN A 26 12.38 15.39 2.26
CA ASN A 26 11.19 15.46 1.41
C ASN A 26 10.41 14.18 1.56
N GLU A 27 9.24 14.31 2.20
CA GLU A 27 8.19 13.32 2.21
C GLU A 27 7.41 13.45 0.89
N LEU A 28 7.25 12.33 0.18
CA LEU A 28 6.31 12.26 -0.93
C LEU A 28 4.94 11.93 -0.33
N VAL A 29 4.04 12.91 -0.38
CA VAL A 29 2.69 12.78 0.14
C VAL A 29 1.69 12.96 -0.99
N GLU A 30 0.79 12.01 -1.13
CA GLU A 30 -0.33 12.06 -2.07
C GLU A 30 -1.56 11.46 -1.40
N SER A 31 -2.72 12.02 -1.71
CA SER A 31 -4.00 11.56 -1.18
C SER A 31 -5.09 11.77 -2.21
N ASP A 32 -6.04 10.85 -2.27
CA ASP A 32 -7.20 10.96 -3.14
C ASP A 32 -8.41 10.27 -2.49
N ASN A 33 -9.55 10.37 -3.16
CA ASN A 33 -10.81 9.78 -2.73
C ASN A 33 -11.38 8.86 -3.82
N VAL A 34 -11.81 7.67 -3.44
CA VAL A 34 -12.41 6.69 -4.35
C VAL A 34 -13.71 6.13 -3.77
N ASP A 35 -14.67 5.89 -4.64
CA ASP A 35 -15.91 5.22 -4.24
C ASP A 35 -15.72 3.69 -4.30
N ALA A 36 -15.87 3.04 -3.15
CA ALA A 36 -15.92 1.59 -3.02
C ALA A 36 -17.37 1.11 -3.05
N MET A 37 -17.60 -0.10 -3.59
CA MET A 37 -18.93 -0.71 -3.66
C MET A 37 -18.98 -2.01 -2.86
N LEU A 38 -19.97 -2.13 -1.98
CA LEU A 38 -20.27 -3.41 -1.34
C LEU A 38 -21.06 -4.32 -2.28
N PRO A 39 -20.65 -5.60 -2.42
CA PRO A 39 -21.41 -6.56 -3.20
C PRO A 39 -22.76 -6.87 -2.54
N PRO A 40 -23.76 -7.33 -3.31
CA PRO A 40 -25.04 -7.76 -2.75
C PRO A 40 -24.89 -9.00 -1.88
N CYS A 41 -25.63 -9.04 -0.78
CA CYS A 41 -25.94 -10.30 -0.11
C CYS A 41 -27.00 -11.06 -0.91
N THR A 42 -26.86 -12.37 -1.00
CA THR A 42 -27.91 -13.23 -1.55
C THR A 42 -28.71 -13.81 -0.38
N VAL A 43 -30.02 -13.68 -0.45
CA VAL A 43 -30.93 -14.48 0.38
C VAL A 43 -31.04 -15.82 -0.35
N ASP A 44 -30.58 -16.90 0.27
CA ASP A 44 -30.91 -18.22 -0.25
C ASP A 44 -32.37 -18.49 0.13
N ASP A 45 -33.26 -18.51 -0.87
CA ASP A 45 -34.66 -18.93 -0.72
C ASP A 45 -34.73 -20.47 -0.55
N GLY A 46 -33.92 -21.01 0.35
CA GLY A 46 -33.69 -22.43 0.53
C GLY A 46 -34.90 -23.12 1.15
N MET A 47 -35.77 -23.72 0.32
CA MET A 47 -36.80 -24.72 0.67
C MET A 47 -37.89 -24.21 1.64
N PRO A 48 -39.19 -24.57 1.50
CA PRO A 48 -40.27 -24.00 2.31
C PRO A 48 -40.31 -24.57 3.75
N TRP A 49 -39.26 -24.33 4.53
CA TRP A 49 -39.23 -24.56 5.97
C TRP A 49 -39.36 -23.20 6.66
N PRO A 50 -40.41 -22.97 7.47
CA PRO A 50 -40.57 -21.69 8.13
C PRO A 50 -39.50 -21.55 9.23
N GLY A 51 -38.49 -20.70 9.02
CA GLY A 51 -37.58 -20.31 10.10
C GLY A 51 -36.23 -19.72 9.73
N ASP A 52 -35.61 -20.13 8.62
CA ASP A 52 -34.17 -19.92 8.43
C ASP A 52 -33.86 -19.27 7.07
N GLU A 53 -34.14 -17.98 6.93
CA GLU A 53 -33.57 -17.16 5.85
C GLU A 53 -32.07 -16.95 6.15
N GLU A 54 -31.21 -17.85 5.67
CA GLU A 54 -29.75 -17.66 5.78
C GLU A 54 -29.29 -16.60 4.77
N VAL A 55 -29.07 -15.37 5.24
CA VAL A 55 -28.49 -14.28 4.44
C VAL A 55 -27.00 -14.57 4.25
N THR A 56 -26.59 -14.93 3.03
CA THR A 56 -25.18 -15.10 2.69
C THR A 56 -24.64 -13.80 2.10
N CYS A 57 -23.87 -13.07 2.89
CA CYS A 57 -23.14 -11.89 2.43
C CYS A 57 -21.74 -12.28 1.92
N TYR A 58 -21.37 -11.71 0.78
CA TYR A 58 -20.08 -11.91 0.15
C TYR A 58 -19.15 -10.72 0.41
N TRP A 59 -17.85 -10.94 0.29
CA TRP A 59 -16.87 -9.87 0.22
C TRP A 59 -16.58 -9.54 -1.24
N GLY A 60 -16.33 -8.27 -1.52
CA GLY A 60 -16.00 -7.77 -2.85
C GLY A 60 -14.51 -7.49 -2.93
N MET A 61 -13.79 -8.22 -3.76
CA MET A 61 -12.38 -7.97 -4.04
C MET A 61 -12.24 -7.17 -5.35
N SER A 62 -11.35 -6.18 -5.37
CA SER A 62 -11.08 -5.35 -6.55
C SER A 62 -10.61 -6.21 -7.73
N VAL A 63 -11.03 -5.82 -8.94
CA VAL A 63 -10.49 -6.42 -10.18
C VAL A 63 -9.08 -5.92 -10.45
N GLU A 64 -8.86 -4.65 -10.16
CA GLU A 64 -7.56 -3.99 -10.27
C GLU A 64 -6.61 -4.51 -9.18
N THR A 65 -5.36 -4.72 -9.61
CA THR A 65 -4.25 -5.10 -8.74
C THR A 65 -3.38 -3.87 -8.51
N VAL A 66 -2.99 -3.64 -7.26
CA VAL A 66 -1.97 -2.65 -6.88
C VAL A 66 -0.62 -3.36 -6.88
N GLU A 67 0.28 -2.93 -7.77
CA GLU A 67 1.65 -3.45 -7.86
C GLU A 67 2.60 -2.51 -7.12
N ILE A 68 3.28 -3.03 -6.10
CA ILE A 68 4.34 -2.33 -5.37
C ILE A 68 5.69 -2.75 -5.96
N PRO A 69 6.42 -1.82 -6.60
CA PRO A 69 7.65 -2.15 -7.29
C PRO A 69 8.74 -2.63 -6.33
N ALA A 70 9.63 -3.50 -6.80
CA ALA A 70 10.74 -4.05 -6.01
C ALA A 70 11.65 -2.96 -5.41
N GLU A 71 11.80 -1.83 -6.11
CA GLU A 71 12.57 -0.67 -5.68
C GLU A 71 11.99 0.00 -4.42
N ALA A 72 10.70 -0.20 -4.12
CA ALA A 72 10.05 0.33 -2.92
C ALA A 72 10.68 -0.18 -1.62
N ILE A 73 11.47 -1.27 -1.66
CA ILE A 73 12.25 -1.75 -0.50
C ILE A 73 13.22 -0.69 0.05
N ALA A 74 13.59 0.29 -0.78
CA ALA A 74 14.47 1.40 -0.40
C ALA A 74 13.73 2.57 0.25
N ALA A 75 12.40 2.57 0.21
CA ALA A 75 11.55 3.56 0.83
C ALA A 75 10.87 2.97 2.07
N ASP A 76 10.59 3.82 3.05
CA ASP A 76 9.60 3.53 4.08
C ASP A 76 8.31 4.20 3.60
N VAL A 77 7.30 3.38 3.28
CA VAL A 77 6.01 3.82 2.75
C VAL A 77 4.93 3.48 3.75
N THR A 78 4.06 4.43 4.05
CA THR A 78 2.88 4.23 4.90
C THR A 78 1.65 4.70 4.15
N VAL A 79 0.63 3.87 4.11
CA VAL A 79 -0.64 4.13 3.43
C VAL A 79 -1.74 4.17 4.49
N ASP A 80 -2.41 5.30 4.61
CA ASP A 80 -3.56 5.49 5.48
C ASP A 80 -4.83 5.43 4.63
N ILE A 81 -5.79 4.60 5.04
CA ILE A 81 -7.05 4.41 4.32
C ILE A 81 -8.17 4.55 5.33
N SER A 82 -9.14 5.40 5.06
CA SER A 82 -10.26 5.69 5.96
C SER A 82 -11.59 5.80 5.24
N TRP A 83 -12.67 5.49 5.96
CA TRP A 83 -14.03 5.57 5.48
C TRP A 83 -14.97 5.94 6.64
N ALA A 84 -15.98 6.75 6.35
CA ALA A 84 -16.88 7.29 7.38
C ALA A 84 -18.14 6.43 7.63
N LYS A 85 -18.27 5.29 6.94
CA LYS A 85 -19.52 4.53 6.94
C LYS A 85 -19.51 3.39 7.94
N ASP A 86 -20.56 3.33 8.75
CA ASP A 86 -20.75 2.28 9.76
C ASP A 86 -21.15 0.93 9.13
N GLY A 87 -20.68 -0.16 9.73
CA GLY A 87 -21.01 -1.53 9.35
C GLY A 87 -20.36 -2.00 8.04
N VAL A 88 -19.40 -1.24 7.51
CA VAL A 88 -18.58 -1.61 6.34
C VAL A 88 -17.11 -1.53 6.72
N TRP A 89 -16.28 -2.26 5.99
CA TRP A 89 -14.85 -2.26 6.20
C TRP A 89 -14.08 -2.50 4.90
N ILE A 90 -12.84 -2.03 4.91
CA ILE A 90 -11.84 -2.30 3.87
C ILE A 90 -10.73 -3.18 4.47
N GLY A 91 -10.25 -4.11 3.66
CA GLY A 91 -9.10 -4.95 3.94
C GLY A 91 -8.19 -5.03 2.72
N ILE A 92 -6.97 -5.49 2.95
CA ILE A 92 -5.94 -5.66 1.93
C ILE A 92 -5.54 -7.12 1.90
N ALA A 93 -5.48 -7.72 0.71
CA ALA A 93 -5.08 -9.10 0.51
C ALA A 93 -4.00 -9.19 -0.58
N GLU A 94 -3.20 -10.26 -0.54
CA GLU A 94 -2.32 -10.60 -1.67
C GLU A 94 -3.17 -10.91 -2.91
N ALA A 95 -2.66 -10.56 -4.09
CA ALA A 95 -3.38 -10.78 -5.34
C ALA A 95 -3.65 -12.26 -5.64
N ASP A 96 -2.88 -13.19 -5.05
CA ASP A 96 -3.05 -14.64 -5.22
C ASP A 96 -4.32 -15.20 -4.56
N GLN A 97 -4.88 -14.47 -3.59
CA GLN A 97 -6.11 -14.82 -2.88
C GLN A 97 -7.34 -14.78 -3.80
N ILE A 98 -7.20 -14.22 -5.00
CA ILE A 98 -8.21 -14.25 -6.07
C ILE A 98 -8.71 -15.67 -6.39
N SER A 99 -7.87 -16.68 -6.16
CA SER A 99 -8.23 -18.09 -6.37
C SER A 99 -9.37 -18.58 -5.47
N ASN A 100 -9.67 -17.85 -4.38
CA ASN A 100 -10.76 -18.11 -3.46
C ASN A 100 -12.04 -17.33 -3.80
N CYS A 101 -12.07 -16.63 -4.94
CA CYS A 101 -13.15 -15.75 -5.36
C CYS A 101 -13.59 -16.04 -6.80
N GLU A 102 -14.83 -15.68 -7.11
CA GLU A 102 -15.40 -15.82 -8.45
C GLU A 102 -15.66 -14.44 -9.05
N LEU A 103 -15.39 -14.25 -10.34
CA LEU A 103 -15.69 -12.98 -11.00
C LEU A 103 -17.21 -12.78 -11.06
N ASP A 104 -17.69 -11.62 -10.62
CA ASP A 104 -19.11 -11.29 -10.70
C ASP A 104 -19.61 -11.22 -12.16
N GLN A 105 -20.92 -11.39 -12.37
CA GLN A 105 -21.54 -11.34 -13.71
C GLN A 105 -21.33 -9.99 -14.42
N SER A 106 -21.19 -8.90 -13.67
CA SER A 106 -20.87 -7.57 -14.22
C SER A 106 -19.41 -7.43 -14.64
N GLY A 107 -18.52 -8.26 -14.08
CA GLY A 107 -17.07 -8.14 -14.25
C GLY A 107 -16.42 -6.99 -13.48
N GLU A 108 -17.15 -6.31 -12.57
CA GLU A 108 -16.66 -5.13 -11.85
C GLU A 108 -15.89 -5.45 -10.57
N TYR A 109 -16.15 -6.62 -9.95
CA TYR A 109 -15.49 -7.09 -8.73
C TYR A 109 -15.47 -8.63 -8.67
N TYR A 110 -14.59 -9.17 -7.83
CA TYR A 110 -14.56 -10.58 -7.47
C TYR A 110 -15.39 -10.83 -6.22
N ARG A 111 -16.32 -11.77 -6.29
CA ARG A 111 -17.16 -12.21 -5.19
C ARG A 111 -16.42 -13.30 -4.41
N CYS A 112 -16.09 -13.01 -3.16
CA CYS A 112 -15.43 -13.93 -2.25
C CYS A 112 -16.42 -14.38 -1.16
N ALA A 113 -16.39 -15.65 -0.79
CA ALA A 113 -17.14 -16.10 0.38
C ALA A 113 -16.58 -15.46 1.66
N LYS A 114 -17.44 -15.23 2.67
CA LYS A 114 -17.02 -14.69 3.96
C LYS A 114 -15.91 -15.56 4.55
N ASN A 115 -14.80 -14.95 4.97
CA ASN A 115 -13.62 -15.63 5.51
C ASN A 115 -12.87 -16.57 4.53
N SER A 116 -13.10 -16.48 3.21
CA SER A 116 -12.32 -17.26 2.23
C SER A 116 -10.98 -16.62 1.84
N VAL A 117 -10.80 -15.33 2.16
CA VAL A 117 -9.61 -14.55 1.83
C VAL A 117 -8.85 -14.22 3.11
N THR A 118 -7.53 -14.41 3.07
CA THR A 118 -6.65 -13.95 4.16
C THR A 118 -6.30 -12.48 3.94
N LEU A 119 -6.68 -11.65 4.90
CA LEU A 119 -6.35 -10.23 4.90
C LEU A 119 -4.99 -10.02 5.59
N ILE A 120 -4.14 -9.21 4.96
CA ILE A 120 -2.87 -8.74 5.52
C ILE A 120 -3.14 -7.64 6.56
N GLU A 121 -4.05 -6.73 6.20
CA GLU A 121 -4.42 -5.59 7.03
C GLU A 121 -5.91 -5.29 6.85
N GLY A 122 -6.53 -4.71 7.87
CA GLY A 122 -7.94 -4.36 7.87
C GLY A 122 -8.90 -5.51 8.19
N GLY A 123 -10.14 -5.43 7.67
CA GLY A 123 -11.19 -6.43 7.88
C GLY A 123 -12.29 -6.01 8.86
N GLU A 124 -13.09 -6.99 9.30
CA GLU A 124 -14.27 -6.78 10.17
C GLU A 124 -13.96 -6.06 11.49
N SER A 125 -12.71 -6.15 11.98
CA SER A 125 -12.29 -5.48 13.22
C SER A 125 -11.91 -4.00 13.03
N SER A 126 -11.86 -3.51 11.79
CA SER A 126 -11.46 -2.14 11.49
C SER A 126 -12.61 -1.15 11.73
N ASN A 127 -12.29 -0.05 12.41
CA ASN A 127 -13.27 0.96 12.80
C ASN A 127 -13.14 2.22 11.92
N GLY A 128 -13.35 2.08 10.61
CA GLY A 128 -13.33 3.24 9.70
C GLY A 128 -11.95 3.71 9.26
N GLU A 129 -10.87 3.04 9.68
CA GLU A 129 -9.50 3.40 9.32
C GLU A 129 -8.59 2.17 9.39
N ILE A 130 -7.63 2.10 8.47
CA ILE A 130 -6.51 1.17 8.47
C ILE A 130 -5.23 1.89 8.06
N GLN A 131 -4.12 1.45 8.64
CA GLN A 131 -2.79 1.91 8.27
C GLN A 131 -1.98 0.71 7.80
N TRP A 132 -1.46 0.79 6.57
CA TRP A 132 -0.77 -0.30 5.90
C TRP A 132 0.64 0.13 5.49
N THR A 133 1.62 -0.74 5.72
CA THR A 133 3.00 -0.58 5.25
C THR A 133 3.25 -1.62 4.14
N PRO A 134 3.14 -1.24 2.85
CA PRO A 134 3.33 -2.17 1.75
C PRO A 134 4.74 -2.73 1.68
N GLU A 135 4.85 -4.03 1.43
CA GLU A 135 6.08 -4.66 0.93
C GLU A 135 6.01 -4.77 -0.61
N PRO A 136 7.13 -4.98 -1.32
CA PRO A 136 7.08 -5.24 -2.74
C PRO A 136 6.26 -6.49 -3.09
N GLY A 137 5.30 -6.36 -3.99
CA GLY A 137 4.35 -7.42 -4.31
C GLY A 137 3.10 -6.90 -5.01
N GLU A 138 2.14 -7.80 -5.23
CA GLU A 138 0.86 -7.51 -5.85
C GLU A 138 -0.27 -7.67 -4.82
N TYR A 139 -1.10 -6.63 -4.68
CA TYR A 139 -2.15 -6.57 -3.67
C TYR A 139 -3.51 -6.22 -4.28
N ARG A 140 -4.57 -6.54 -3.55
CA ARG A 140 -5.96 -6.21 -3.89
C ARG A 140 -6.70 -5.70 -2.67
N PHE A 141 -7.64 -4.81 -2.92
CA PHE A 141 -8.54 -4.32 -1.88
C PHE A 141 -9.75 -5.24 -1.77
N VAL A 142 -10.20 -5.46 -0.54
CA VAL A 142 -11.35 -6.27 -0.21
C VAL A 142 -12.30 -5.40 0.60
N ALA A 143 -13.53 -5.25 0.13
CA ALA A 143 -14.60 -4.56 0.82
C ALA A 143 -15.61 -5.58 1.37
N GLY A 144 -15.99 -5.42 2.62
CA GLY A 144 -17.01 -6.23 3.27
C GLY A 144 -17.89 -5.40 4.19
N GLY A 145 -18.95 -6.00 4.69
CA GLY A 145 -19.85 -5.36 5.64
C GLY A 145 -20.61 -6.37 6.48
N ASP A 146 -21.27 -5.88 7.51
CA ASP A 146 -22.13 -6.68 8.36
C ASP A 146 -23.34 -7.21 7.58
N ASP A 147 -23.95 -8.29 8.07
CA ASP A 147 -25.04 -8.99 7.39
C ASP A 147 -26.34 -8.15 7.23
N SER A 148 -26.34 -6.91 7.76
CA SER A 148 -27.41 -5.92 7.61
C SER A 148 -27.16 -4.88 6.50
N GLN A 149 -25.95 -4.83 5.95
CA GLN A 149 -25.56 -3.87 4.92
C GLN A 149 -25.75 -4.47 3.53
N SER A 150 -26.77 -4.00 2.81
CA SER A 150 -26.98 -4.34 1.39
C SER A 150 -26.17 -3.43 0.45
N LEU A 151 -26.03 -3.84 -0.83
CA LEU A 151 -25.50 -3.08 -1.99
C LEU A 151 -25.49 -1.57 -1.79
N GLN A 152 -24.35 -1.00 -1.43
CA GLN A 152 -24.20 0.43 -1.25
C GLN A 152 -22.78 0.87 -1.62
N GLN A 153 -22.68 2.02 -2.29
CA GLN A 153 -21.42 2.71 -2.51
C GLN A 153 -21.05 3.51 -1.26
N PHE A 154 -19.76 3.64 -0.99
CA PHE A 154 -19.22 4.46 0.08
C PHE A 154 -17.86 5.01 -0.31
N SER A 155 -17.60 6.23 0.14
CA SER A 155 -16.39 6.97 -0.19
C SER A 155 -15.26 6.56 0.76
N VAL A 156 -14.11 6.27 0.18
CA VAL A 156 -12.88 5.85 0.86
C VAL A 156 -11.80 6.88 0.56
N ASP A 157 -11.32 7.54 1.61
CA ASP A 157 -10.18 8.45 1.56
C ASP A 157 -8.90 7.65 1.75
N TRP A 158 -7.94 7.82 0.86
CA TRP A 158 -6.61 7.22 1.02
C TRP A 158 -5.52 8.26 0.88
N GLY A 159 -4.42 8.05 1.60
CA GLY A 159 -3.20 8.81 1.45
C GLY A 159 -1.98 7.93 1.64
N TYR A 160 -0.87 8.26 1.00
CA TYR A 160 0.42 7.66 1.32
C TYR A 160 1.45 8.72 1.65
N GLU A 161 2.38 8.31 2.51
CA GLU A 161 3.62 9.01 2.81
C GLU A 161 4.78 8.08 2.46
N ALA A 162 5.75 8.56 1.67
CA ALA A 162 6.95 7.81 1.31
C ALA A 162 8.21 8.62 1.61
N THR A 163 9.14 8.00 2.33
CA THR A 163 10.45 8.56 2.68
C THR A 163 11.58 7.60 2.35
N LEU A 164 12.81 8.10 2.18
CA LEU A 164 13.94 7.22 1.93
C LEU A 164 14.37 6.52 3.23
N LYS A 165 14.45 5.19 3.18
CA LYS A 165 14.73 4.36 4.36
C LYS A 165 16.01 4.76 5.06
N SER A 166 15.94 4.96 6.38
CA SER A 166 17.08 5.43 7.17
C SER A 166 18.34 4.54 7.04
N GLY A 167 18.13 3.23 6.88
CA GLY A 167 19.19 2.24 6.65
C GLY A 167 19.98 2.45 5.35
N ILE A 168 19.41 3.13 4.36
CA ILE A 168 20.06 3.47 3.07
C ILE A 168 20.58 4.91 3.11
N THR A 169 19.77 5.83 3.65
CA THR A 169 20.11 7.26 3.73
C THR A 169 21.39 7.51 4.53
N THR A 170 21.53 6.86 5.69
CA THR A 170 22.69 7.06 6.59
C THR A 170 24.03 6.68 5.94
N PRO A 171 24.22 5.45 5.38
CA PRO A 171 25.48 5.10 4.74
C PRO A 171 25.77 5.96 3.49
N LEU A 172 24.76 6.31 2.69
CA LEU A 172 24.94 7.20 1.53
C LEU A 172 25.50 8.56 1.97
N LEU A 173 24.97 9.11 3.06
CA LEU A 173 25.43 10.38 3.63
C LEU A 173 26.88 10.27 4.11
N LEU A 174 27.25 9.22 4.84
CA LEU A 174 28.62 9.01 5.31
C LEU A 174 29.62 8.83 4.16
N ILE A 175 29.24 8.08 3.12
CA ILE A 175 30.06 7.91 1.90
C ILE A 175 30.22 9.25 1.18
N GLY A 176 29.14 10.03 1.06
CA GLY A 176 29.17 11.36 0.47
C GLY A 176 30.14 12.30 1.19
N ILE A 177 30.08 12.34 2.53
CA ILE A 177 31.01 13.12 3.38
C ILE A 177 32.44 12.64 3.17
N GLY A 178 32.67 11.32 3.18
CA GLY A 178 33.99 10.73 3.02
C GLY A 178 34.63 11.07 1.67
N LEU A 179 33.87 10.98 0.58
CA LEU A 179 34.35 11.28 -0.78
C LEU A 179 34.63 12.78 -0.97
N LEU A 180 33.79 13.66 -0.43
CA LEU A 180 34.05 15.10 -0.45
C LEU A 180 35.29 15.46 0.38
N SER A 181 35.40 14.92 1.58
CA SER A 181 36.57 15.11 2.44
C SER A 181 37.83 14.64 1.74
N TYR A 182 37.80 13.47 1.10
CA TYR A 182 38.92 12.96 0.30
C TYR A 182 39.30 13.89 -0.86
N SER A 183 38.31 14.44 -1.57
CA SER A 183 38.54 15.37 -2.68
C SER A 183 39.22 16.66 -2.21
N ILE A 184 38.80 17.19 -1.07
CA ILE A 184 39.28 18.46 -0.49
C ILE A 184 40.66 18.28 0.18
N PHE A 185 40.77 17.39 1.16
CA PHE A 185 41.96 17.29 2.03
C PHE A 185 43.19 16.69 1.35
N ARG A 186 43.01 15.83 0.34
CA ARG A 186 44.15 15.31 -0.45
C ARG A 186 44.67 16.36 -1.47
N GLY A 187 44.05 17.53 -1.54
CA GLY A 187 44.45 18.64 -2.41
C GLY A 187 45.24 19.75 -1.79
N THR A 188 45.17 19.89 -0.48
CA THR A 188 45.79 20.98 0.27
C THR A 188 47.18 20.60 0.83
N LEU A 189 47.62 19.36 0.64
CA LEU A 189 48.85 18.82 1.24
C LEU A 189 50.02 18.61 0.26
N PHE A 190 49.93 19.07 -0.99
CA PHE A 190 51.03 19.10 -1.96
C PHE A 190 50.96 20.32 -2.88
#